data_AF-A0A1H8IHE9-F1
#
_entry.id   AF-A0A1H8IHE9-F1
#
_cell.length_a   1.000
_cell.length_b   1.000
_cell.length_c   1.000
_cell.angle_alpha   90.00
_cell.angle_beta   90.00
_cell.angle_gamma   90.00
#
_symmetry.space_group_name_H-M   'P 1'
#
loop_
_entity.id
_entity.type
_entity.pdbx_description
1 polymer ?
#
loop_
_entity_poly.entity_id
_entity_poly.type
_entity_poly.pdbx_seq_one_letter_code
_entity_poly.pdbx_strand_id
1 'polypeptide(L)'
;MTCDRCHYGRSPTSGRGGTGLLGRGVVALATLLLVMTAASAQATDRPSHARAIILTDIGNEPEDSESLVRLLPYASDIDIEGLVATTSVWQRDRVQPALIQERLDAYAKARANLLRHDSGYPSADALCALGGTPAMTRYRRVIVDTRPSGRR
;
A
#
# COMPACT_ATOMS: atom_id res chain seq x y z
N MET A 1 80.43 32.46 -44.65
CA MET A 1 81.00 31.35 -43.84
C MET A 1 80.96 31.74 -42.37
N THR A 2 80.69 30.76 -41.48
CA THR A 2 81.29 30.53 -40.12
C THR A 2 81.43 31.68 -39.11
N CYS A 3 81.34 31.47 -37.79
CA CYS A 3 80.71 30.46 -36.92
C CYS A 3 80.87 30.95 -35.45
N ASP A 4 80.22 30.31 -34.47
CA ASP A 4 80.55 30.36 -33.03
C ASP A 4 80.37 31.70 -32.25
N ARG A 5 80.00 31.74 -30.94
CA ARG A 5 79.40 30.73 -30.04
C ARG A 5 78.86 31.32 -28.71
N CYS A 6 77.63 30.95 -28.34
CA CYS A 6 77.05 30.75 -26.99
C CYS A 6 76.98 31.85 -25.89
N HIS A 7 76.07 31.55 -24.93
CA HIS A 7 75.83 32.12 -23.58
C HIS A 7 75.11 33.49 -23.51
N TYR A 8 74.12 33.74 -22.61
CA TYR A 8 73.41 32.90 -21.62
C TYR A 8 72.20 33.68 -21.05
N GLY A 9 71.08 33.04 -20.66
CA GLY A 9 70.20 33.60 -19.61
C GLY A 9 68.67 33.51 -19.73
N ARG A 10 68.08 32.74 -18.79
CA ARG A 10 66.75 32.93 -18.13
C ARG A 10 65.43 32.68 -18.90
N SER A 11 64.82 31.54 -18.55
CA SER A 11 63.37 31.31 -18.35
C SER A 11 62.77 32.27 -17.27
N PRO A 12 61.44 32.38 -17.06
CA PRO A 12 60.37 31.36 -17.17
C PRO A 12 59.18 31.83 -18.05
N THR A 13 57.98 31.19 -18.14
CA THR A 13 57.36 30.09 -17.37
C THR A 13 56.41 29.27 -18.26
N SER A 14 56.08 28.03 -17.87
CA SER A 14 54.95 27.26 -18.43
C SER A 14 53.93 26.94 -17.33
N GLY A 15 52.82 27.66 -17.29
CA GLY A 15 51.73 27.49 -16.33
C GLY A 15 50.79 26.33 -16.66
N ARG A 16 51.31 25.11 -16.80
CA ARG A 16 50.47 23.93 -17.08
C ARG A 16 49.83 23.42 -15.79
N GLY A 17 48.69 24.00 -15.42
CA GLY A 17 47.87 23.59 -14.27
C GLY A 17 47.42 22.14 -14.39
N GLY A 18 48.18 21.22 -13.80
CA GLY A 18 47.82 19.81 -13.70
C GLY A 18 46.71 19.62 -12.67
N THR A 19 45.45 19.68 -13.10
CA THR A 19 44.32 19.28 -12.27
C THR A 19 44.43 17.78 -12.00
N GLY A 20 44.81 17.44 -10.77
CA GLY A 20 45.24 16.10 -10.38
C GLY A 20 44.21 15.03 -10.73
N LEU A 21 44.68 13.95 -11.37
CA LEU A 21 43.88 12.79 -11.78
C LEU A 21 43.09 12.20 -10.59
N LEU A 22 43.67 12.28 -9.39
CA LEU A 22 43.08 11.92 -8.10
C LEU A 22 41.76 12.64 -7.81
N GLY A 23 41.67 13.96 -8.08
CA GLY A 23 40.45 14.73 -7.82
C GLY A 23 39.30 14.35 -8.75
N ARG A 24 39.62 13.98 -10.01
CA ARG A 24 38.62 13.52 -10.99
C ARG A 24 38.04 12.16 -10.59
N GLY A 25 38.87 11.27 -10.05
CA GLY A 25 38.45 9.98 -9.50
C GLY A 25 37.52 10.10 -8.29
N VAL A 26 37.84 10.97 -7.32
CA VAL A 26 37.00 11.21 -6.14
C VAL A 26 35.65 11.82 -6.52
N VAL A 27 35.63 12.80 -7.44
CA VAL A 27 34.37 13.39 -7.93
C VAL A 27 33.54 12.34 -8.70
N ALA A 28 34.16 11.51 -9.55
CA ALA A 28 33.46 10.46 -10.27
C ALA A 28 32.90 9.35 -9.34
N LEU A 29 33.61 9.01 -8.27
CA LEU A 29 33.14 8.06 -7.27
C LEU A 29 32.00 8.64 -6.43
N ALA A 30 32.08 9.94 -6.07
CA ALA A 30 31.02 10.63 -5.34
C ALA A 30 29.75 10.80 -6.18
N THR A 31 29.85 11.13 -7.47
CA THR A 31 28.69 11.18 -8.36
C THR A 31 28.12 9.79 -8.64
N LEU A 32 28.97 8.75 -8.75
CA LEU A 32 28.50 7.37 -8.88
C LEU A 32 27.74 6.91 -7.63
N LEU A 33 28.24 7.19 -6.41
CA LEU A 33 27.50 6.91 -5.17
C LEU A 33 26.16 7.66 -5.13
N LEU A 34 26.15 8.94 -5.48
CA LEU A 34 24.94 9.77 -5.47
C LEU A 34 23.87 9.23 -6.43
N VAL A 35 24.26 8.81 -7.63
CA VAL A 35 23.36 8.17 -8.62
C VAL A 35 22.82 6.84 -8.10
N MET A 36 23.65 6.02 -7.45
CA MET A 36 23.21 4.75 -6.87
C MET A 36 22.21 4.94 -5.73
N THR A 37 22.39 5.96 -4.88
CA THR A 37 21.40 6.30 -3.84
C THR A 37 20.07 6.82 -4.40
N ALA A 38 20.09 7.53 -5.53
CA ALA A 38 18.86 7.99 -6.19
C ALA A 38 18.06 6.84 -6.82
N ALA A 39 18.74 5.82 -7.36
CA ALA A 39 18.09 4.65 -7.97
C ALA A 39 17.27 3.81 -6.97
N SER A 40 17.64 3.82 -5.68
CA SER A 40 16.94 3.12 -4.60
C SER A 40 15.64 3.81 -4.15
N ALA A 41 15.40 5.06 -4.55
CA ALA A 41 14.25 5.87 -4.11
C ALA A 41 13.00 5.72 -5.00
N GLN A 42 12.94 4.70 -5.84
CA GLN A 42 11.73 4.35 -6.59
C GLN A 42 10.68 3.82 -5.61
N ALA A 43 9.84 4.72 -5.11
CA ALA A 43 8.61 4.34 -4.45
C ALA A 43 7.78 3.50 -5.44
N THR A 44 7.55 2.24 -5.11
CA THR A 44 6.63 1.38 -5.85
C THR A 44 5.21 1.92 -5.63
N ASP A 45 4.78 2.77 -6.57
CA ASP A 45 3.38 3.14 -6.73
C ASP A 45 2.60 1.87 -7.07
N ARG A 46 2.08 1.20 -6.04
CA ARG A 46 1.21 0.03 -6.22
C ARG A 46 0.01 0.52 -7.03
N PRO A 47 -0.37 -0.15 -8.13
CA PRO A 47 -1.56 0.23 -8.88
C PRO A 47 -2.75 0.28 -7.92
N SER A 48 -3.48 1.39 -7.91
CA SER A 48 -4.53 1.64 -6.93
C SER A 48 -5.55 0.51 -6.93
N HIS A 49 -5.66 -0.20 -5.81
CA HIS A 49 -6.59 -1.33 -5.67
C HIS A 49 -8.05 -0.87 -5.86
N ALA A 50 -8.91 -1.81 -6.24
CA ALA A 50 -10.34 -1.56 -6.27
C ALA A 50 -10.86 -1.36 -4.83
N ARG A 51 -11.51 -0.22 -4.57
CA ARG A 51 -12.10 0.11 -3.27
C ARG A 51 -13.54 -0.41 -3.20
N ALA A 52 -13.87 -1.16 -2.14
CA ALA A 52 -15.15 -1.86 -2.03
C ALA A 52 -15.83 -1.65 -0.67
N ILE A 53 -17.16 -1.45 -0.69
CA ILE A 53 -18.03 -1.49 0.48
C ILE A 53 -19.00 -2.64 0.27
N ILE A 54 -19.06 -3.57 1.22
CA ILE A 54 -19.92 -4.75 1.13
C ILE A 54 -21.15 -4.56 2.00
N LEU A 55 -22.32 -4.75 1.42
CA LEU A 55 -23.60 -4.82 2.11
C LEU A 55 -24.11 -6.26 2.00
N THR A 56 -24.50 -6.89 3.11
CA THR A 56 -25.00 -8.28 3.13
C THR A 56 -26.05 -8.46 4.22
N ASP A 57 -27.14 -9.18 3.93
CA ASP A 57 -28.15 -9.61 4.91
C ASP A 57 -27.81 -10.96 5.56
N ILE A 58 -26.51 -11.16 5.81
CA ILE A 58 -25.88 -12.36 6.34
C ILE A 58 -26.70 -13.10 7.39
N GLY A 59 -26.88 -14.40 7.16
CA GLY A 59 -27.74 -15.25 7.98
C GLY A 59 -29.24 -15.08 7.66
N ASN A 60 -29.58 -14.52 6.50
CA ASN A 60 -30.80 -14.90 5.78
C ASN A 60 -30.60 -16.26 5.11
N GLU A 61 -29.58 -16.35 4.27
CA GLU A 61 -29.24 -17.52 3.45
C GLU A 61 -27.74 -17.90 3.65
N PRO A 62 -27.33 -19.15 3.36
CA PRO A 62 -25.97 -19.61 3.62
C PRO A 62 -24.91 -18.94 2.72
N GLU A 63 -25.24 -18.57 1.49
CA GLU A 63 -24.29 -18.03 0.51
C GLU A 63 -23.73 -16.65 0.87
N ASP A 64 -24.41 -15.86 1.71
CA ASP A 64 -23.83 -14.64 2.30
C ASP A 64 -22.57 -14.97 3.12
N SER A 65 -22.62 -16.08 3.88
CA SER A 65 -21.47 -16.54 4.67
C SER A 65 -20.36 -17.06 3.78
N GLU A 66 -20.71 -17.84 2.75
CA GLU A 66 -19.74 -18.45 1.84
C GLU A 66 -19.06 -17.41 0.93
N SER A 67 -19.82 -16.44 0.44
CA SER A 67 -19.30 -15.32 -0.36
C SER A 67 -18.41 -14.39 0.46
N LEU A 68 -18.72 -14.13 1.74
CA LEU A 68 -17.83 -13.41 2.65
C LEU A 68 -16.54 -14.20 2.93
N VAL A 69 -16.64 -15.52 3.18
CA VAL A 69 -15.46 -16.39 3.34
C VAL A 69 -14.60 -16.43 2.06
N ARG A 70 -15.23 -16.39 0.88
CA ARG A 70 -14.55 -16.29 -0.42
C ARG A 70 -13.92 -14.92 -0.66
N LEU A 71 -14.49 -13.83 -0.14
CA LEU A 71 -13.98 -12.47 -0.29
C LEU A 71 -12.70 -12.23 0.51
N LEU A 72 -12.62 -12.72 1.76
CA LEU A 72 -11.51 -12.39 2.68
C LEU A 72 -10.11 -12.79 2.15
N PRO A 73 -9.93 -13.91 1.41
CA PRO A 73 -8.70 -14.21 0.68
C PRO A 73 -8.35 -13.27 -0.50
N TYR A 74 -9.20 -12.32 -0.88
CA TYR A 74 -8.87 -11.26 -1.85
C TYR A 74 -8.59 -9.90 -1.18
N ALA A 75 -8.57 -9.83 0.15
CA ALA A 75 -8.32 -8.59 0.88
C ALA A 75 -6.88 -8.05 0.74
N SER A 76 -5.98 -8.76 0.05
CA SER A 76 -4.69 -8.22 -0.42
C SER A 76 -4.82 -7.34 -1.66
N ASP A 77 -5.82 -7.63 -2.51
CA ASP A 77 -5.96 -7.07 -3.87
C ASP A 77 -7.12 -6.05 -3.96
N ILE A 78 -7.98 -6.04 -2.94
CA ILE A 78 -9.20 -5.22 -2.83
C ILE A 78 -9.15 -4.44 -1.52
N ASP A 79 -9.23 -3.12 -1.62
CA ASP A 79 -9.32 -2.22 -0.47
C ASP A 79 -10.76 -2.23 0.07
N ILE A 80 -11.04 -3.17 0.98
CA ILE A 80 -12.31 -3.23 1.70
C ILE A 80 -12.41 -2.02 2.63
N GLU A 81 -13.43 -1.18 2.46
CA GLU A 81 -13.69 0.03 3.25
C GLU A 81 -14.88 -0.09 4.21
N GLY A 82 -15.65 -1.18 4.12
CA GLY A 82 -16.82 -1.41 4.96
C GLY A 82 -17.40 -2.80 4.78
N LEU A 83 -17.78 -3.42 5.89
CA LEU A 83 -18.54 -4.68 5.95
C LEU A 83 -19.82 -4.41 6.75
N VAL A 84 -20.94 -4.20 6.07
CA VAL A 84 -22.19 -3.72 6.69
C VAL A 84 -23.26 -4.81 6.62
N ALA A 85 -23.71 -5.26 7.79
CA ALA A 85 -24.91 -6.09 7.90
C ALA A 85 -26.15 -5.24 7.61
N THR A 86 -26.95 -5.62 6.62
CA THR A 86 -28.17 -4.93 6.18
C THR A 86 -29.39 -5.83 6.30
N THR A 87 -30.58 -5.27 6.06
CA THR A 87 -31.84 -5.99 5.88
C THR A 87 -32.10 -6.22 4.39
N SER A 88 -33.00 -7.16 4.07
CA SER A 88 -33.45 -7.46 2.71
C SER A 88 -34.98 -7.67 2.64
N VAL A 89 -35.48 -8.05 1.47
CA VAL A 89 -36.89 -8.44 1.30
C VAL A 89 -37.24 -9.75 2.00
N TRP A 90 -36.25 -10.56 2.38
CA TRP A 90 -36.46 -11.82 3.12
C TRP A 90 -36.09 -11.64 4.60
N GLN A 91 -35.06 -10.84 4.90
CA GLN A 91 -34.65 -10.47 6.26
C GLN A 91 -34.97 -9.00 6.57
N ARG A 92 -36.24 -8.68 6.85
CA ARG A 92 -36.72 -7.28 6.95
C ARG A 92 -36.36 -6.54 8.25
N ASP A 93 -36.42 -7.22 9.39
CA ASP A 93 -36.50 -6.57 10.72
C ASP A 93 -35.30 -6.87 11.63
N ARG A 94 -34.24 -7.50 11.12
CA ARG A 94 -33.03 -7.86 11.87
C ARG A 94 -31.77 -7.70 11.01
N VAL A 95 -30.65 -7.44 11.67
CA VAL A 95 -29.29 -7.49 11.10
C VAL A 95 -28.41 -8.35 12.00
N GLN A 96 -27.42 -9.04 11.42
CA GLN A 96 -26.58 -10.01 12.16
C GLN A 96 -25.07 -9.70 12.03
N PRO A 97 -24.59 -8.52 12.48
CA PRO A 97 -23.17 -8.15 12.40
C PRO A 97 -22.24 -9.09 13.16
N ALA A 98 -22.74 -9.83 14.17
CA ALA A 98 -21.99 -10.87 14.87
C ALA A 98 -21.52 -12.00 13.93
N LEU A 99 -22.31 -12.33 12.89
CA LEU A 99 -21.88 -13.33 11.90
C LEU A 99 -20.68 -12.83 11.08
N ILE A 100 -20.61 -11.53 10.78
CA ILE A 100 -19.43 -10.92 10.12
C ILE A 100 -18.20 -11.08 11.03
N GLN A 101 -18.32 -10.75 12.33
CA GLN A 101 -17.22 -10.94 13.30
C GLN A 101 -16.72 -12.39 13.33
N GLU A 102 -17.63 -13.36 13.36
CA GLU A 102 -17.28 -14.79 13.35
C GLU A 102 -16.44 -15.19 12.12
N ARG A 103 -16.73 -14.62 10.93
CA ARG A 103 -15.93 -14.88 9.72
C ARG A 103 -14.58 -14.14 9.78
N LEU A 104 -14.52 -12.95 10.38
CA LEU A 104 -13.26 -12.22 10.61
C LEU A 104 -12.36 -12.93 11.63
N ASP A 105 -12.91 -13.53 12.69
CA ASP A 105 -12.21 -14.39 13.65
C ASP A 105 -11.69 -15.68 12.99
N ALA A 106 -12.44 -16.25 12.05
CA ALA A 106 -11.99 -17.38 11.24
C ALA A 106 -10.83 -16.96 10.31
N TYR A 107 -10.94 -15.81 9.64
CA TYR A 107 -9.87 -15.24 8.83
C TYR A 107 -8.62 -14.94 9.66
N ALA A 108 -8.74 -14.42 10.89
CA ALA A 108 -7.62 -14.17 11.80
C ALA A 108 -6.74 -15.42 12.00
N LYS A 109 -7.38 -16.59 12.16
CA LYS A 109 -6.71 -17.90 12.31
C LYS A 109 -6.00 -18.34 11.02
N ALA A 110 -6.59 -18.04 9.84
CA ALA A 110 -6.01 -18.36 8.54
C ALA A 110 -4.91 -17.38 8.09
N ARG A 111 -4.95 -16.12 8.56
CA ARG A 111 -4.10 -15.02 8.09
C ARG A 111 -2.60 -15.32 8.17
N ALA A 112 -2.15 -16.04 9.20
CA ALA A 112 -0.74 -16.44 9.33
C ALA A 112 -0.24 -17.29 8.15
N ASN A 113 -1.13 -18.09 7.52
CA ASN A 113 -0.81 -18.82 6.30
C ASN A 113 -0.91 -17.92 5.07
N LEU A 114 -1.94 -17.07 4.96
CA LEU A 114 -2.13 -16.14 3.85
C LEU A 114 -0.94 -15.18 3.68
N LEU A 115 -0.36 -14.70 4.78
CA LEU A 115 0.84 -13.86 4.80
C LEU A 115 2.09 -14.50 4.21
N ARG A 116 2.11 -15.84 4.03
CA ARG A 116 3.19 -16.56 3.34
C ARG A 116 3.08 -16.46 1.81
N HIS A 117 1.93 -16.01 1.31
CA HIS A 117 1.64 -15.85 -0.11
C HIS A 117 1.65 -14.37 -0.52
N ASP A 118 1.11 -13.46 0.31
CA ASP A 118 1.30 -12.02 0.14
C ASP A 118 1.38 -11.29 1.50
N SER A 119 2.32 -10.36 1.61
CA SER A 119 2.40 -9.36 2.68
C SER A 119 1.18 -8.42 2.80
N GLY A 120 0.40 -8.24 1.73
CA GLY A 120 -0.68 -7.26 1.61
C GLY A 120 -1.91 -7.50 2.48
N TYR A 121 -2.09 -8.70 3.04
CA TYR A 121 -3.29 -9.07 3.80
C TYR A 121 -3.49 -8.20 5.06
N PRO A 122 -4.61 -7.46 5.20
CA PRO A 122 -4.89 -6.62 6.36
C PRO A 122 -5.06 -7.46 7.63
N SER A 123 -4.82 -6.86 8.81
CA SER A 123 -5.10 -7.54 10.09
C SER A 123 -6.61 -7.76 10.26
N ALA A 124 -6.97 -8.78 11.04
CA ALA A 124 -8.36 -8.99 11.41
C ALA A 124 -8.91 -7.76 12.15
N ASP A 125 -8.14 -7.17 13.08
CA ASP A 125 -8.52 -5.93 13.77
C ASP A 125 -8.81 -4.76 12.82
N ALA A 126 -8.04 -4.62 11.73
CA ALA A 126 -8.28 -3.59 10.73
C ALA A 126 -9.60 -3.82 9.97
N LEU A 127 -9.97 -5.08 9.69
CA LEU A 127 -11.27 -5.42 9.10
C LEU A 127 -12.41 -5.31 10.13
N CYS A 128 -12.20 -5.69 11.39
CA CYS A 128 -13.18 -5.54 12.47
C CYS A 128 -13.47 -4.06 12.79
N ALA A 129 -12.49 -3.16 12.60
CA ALA A 129 -12.72 -1.72 12.68
C ALA A 129 -13.66 -1.18 11.58
N LEU A 130 -13.87 -1.93 10.49
CA LEU A 130 -14.79 -1.61 9.40
C LEU A 130 -16.14 -2.32 9.55
N GLY A 131 -16.15 -3.54 10.09
CA GLY A 131 -17.34 -4.33 10.34
C GLY A 131 -17.87 -4.13 11.76
N GLY A 132 -19.00 -3.45 11.92
CA GLY A 132 -19.65 -3.35 13.24
C GLY A 132 -20.52 -2.12 13.49
N THR A 133 -20.44 -1.09 12.63
CA THR A 133 -21.23 0.13 12.80
C THR A 133 -22.39 0.19 11.79
N PRO A 134 -23.66 0.40 12.22
CA PRO A 134 -24.76 0.72 11.30
C PRO A 134 -24.63 2.13 10.68
N ALA A 135 -23.53 2.85 10.92
CA ALA A 135 -23.16 4.08 10.25
C ALA A 135 -21.64 4.11 10.05
N MET A 136 -21.18 4.01 8.80
CA MET A 136 -19.75 4.06 8.47
C MET A 136 -19.11 5.37 8.94
N THR A 137 -18.05 5.28 9.76
CA THR A 137 -17.33 6.44 10.32
C THR A 137 -16.69 7.35 9.25
N ARG A 138 -16.47 6.85 8.02
CA ARG A 138 -15.87 7.62 6.91
C ARG A 138 -16.87 8.06 5.82
N TYR A 139 -17.97 7.33 5.62
CA TYR A 139 -19.04 7.69 4.69
C TYR A 139 -20.28 8.14 5.47
N ARG A 140 -20.37 9.45 5.73
CA ARG A 140 -21.36 10.12 6.60
C ARG A 140 -22.84 9.96 6.19
N ARG A 141 -23.18 9.13 5.19
CA ARG A 141 -24.55 8.99 4.69
C ARG A 141 -24.87 7.67 3.98
N VAL A 142 -24.48 6.53 4.56
CA VAL A 142 -25.21 5.28 4.29
C VAL A 142 -26.38 5.24 5.27
N ILE A 143 -27.61 5.41 4.77
CA ILE A 143 -28.81 5.32 5.59
C ILE A 143 -29.10 3.83 5.80
N VAL A 144 -28.68 3.30 6.94
CA VAL A 144 -29.23 2.03 7.45
C VAL A 144 -30.61 2.36 8.02
N ASP A 145 -31.66 2.19 7.21
CA ASP A 145 -33.05 2.33 7.64
C ASP A 145 -33.41 1.16 8.56
N THR A 146 -33.09 1.30 9.85
CA THR A 146 -33.66 0.45 10.89
C THR A 146 -35.12 0.80 11.06
N ARG A 147 -35.94 0.34 10.11
CA ARG A 147 -37.39 0.53 10.11
C ARG A 147 -37.93 -0.01 11.44
N PRO A 148 -38.55 0.83 12.29
CA PRO A 148 -39.03 0.37 13.59
C PRO A 148 -40.15 -0.66 13.36
N SER A 149 -40.04 -1.83 14.00
CA SER A 149 -41.01 -2.92 13.84
C SER A 149 -42.36 -2.54 14.44
N GLY A 150 -43.23 -1.98 13.59
CA GLY A 150 -44.45 -1.30 14.02
C GLY A 150 -45.52 -1.27 12.94
N ARG A 151 -46.28 -2.37 12.82
CA ARG A 151 -47.54 -2.56 12.08
C ARG A 151 -47.54 -2.26 10.58
N ARG A 152 -47.94 -3.27 9.79
CA ARG A 152 -49.26 -3.29 9.13
C ARG A 152 -49.81 -4.71 9.15
#